data_AF-A0A546XXR3-F1
#
_entry.id   AF-A0A546XXR3-F1
#
_cell.length_a   1.000
_cell.length_b   1.000
_cell.length_c   1.000
_cell.angle_alpha   90.00
_cell.angle_beta   90.00
_cell.angle_gamma   90.00
#
_symmetry.space_group_name_H-M   'P 1'
#
loop_
_entity.id
_entity.type
_entity.pdbx_description
1 polymer ?
#
loop_
_entity_poly.entity_id
_entity_poly.type
_entity_poly.pdbx_seq_one_letter_code
_entity_poly.pdbx_strand_id
1 'polypeptide(L)'
;MTVETGSSAPEKAGVPAAPRLYAILARSARTGVIFRRGPSRQVQLIRWDLRNDTFEHGQWLKGRIYERRCDLSPSGELLVYFAATNRAPYGSWTAISKPPFFTALALWPKGDAWGGGGIFESEKTLLLNHSIGDDASFQLAKGFRLKRGMHVKPCGEWSGRGEDEPVNGYMREREGWRVAEHGEGQTNGLNASALYSFSKSRVLEKVGANGRQLQMILHSIGRSQKAWYGLDYRVVDRDGMLLLDLPETDWAEWDGGDLVFARGGCLYRLAKSDFRLSADKLQDAPRCLHDFSAARFTAIAPTRAALHY
;
A
#
# COMPACT_ATOMS: atom_id res chain seq x y z
N MET A 1 0.37 1.86 -59.86
CA MET A 1 0.10 1.11 -58.62
C MET A 1 0.01 2.09 -57.47
N THR A 2 -1.21 2.53 -57.18
CA THR A 2 -1.56 3.38 -56.04
C THR A 2 -1.63 2.51 -54.80
N VAL A 3 -0.84 2.85 -53.78
CA VAL A 3 -0.88 2.20 -52.46
C VAL A 3 -1.99 2.88 -51.67
N GLU A 4 -3.09 2.16 -51.47
CA GLU A 4 -4.16 2.57 -50.56
C GLU A 4 -3.63 2.54 -49.11
N THR A 5 -3.77 3.67 -48.43
CA THR A 5 -3.49 3.81 -47.01
C THR A 5 -4.67 3.26 -46.23
N GLY A 6 -4.47 2.12 -45.56
CA GLY A 6 -5.44 1.54 -44.64
C GLY A 6 -5.73 2.49 -43.48
N SER A 7 -6.95 3.01 -43.45
CA SER A 7 -7.52 3.77 -42.33
C SER A 7 -7.55 2.87 -41.09
N SER A 8 -6.73 3.18 -40.08
CA SER A 8 -6.84 2.56 -38.76
C SER A 8 -8.16 2.98 -38.10
N ALA A 9 -8.97 1.98 -37.75
CA ALA A 9 -10.19 2.21 -36.98
C ALA A 9 -9.83 2.85 -35.62
N PRO A 10 -10.66 3.77 -35.09
CA PRO A 10 -10.41 4.40 -33.81
C PRO A 10 -10.45 3.34 -32.70
N GLU A 11 -9.35 3.24 -31.96
CA GLU A 11 -9.22 2.46 -30.74
C GLU A 11 -10.35 2.89 -29.79
N LYS A 12 -11.25 1.96 -29.42
CA LYS A 12 -12.33 2.24 -28.47
C LYS A 12 -11.72 2.82 -27.20
N ALA A 13 -12.04 4.06 -26.87
CA ALA A 13 -11.63 4.70 -25.62
C ALA A 13 -12.11 3.83 -24.45
N GLY A 14 -11.18 3.04 -23.89
CA GLY A 14 -11.47 2.14 -22.77
C GLY A 14 -11.90 2.94 -21.54
N VAL A 15 -12.83 2.37 -20.77
CA VAL A 15 -13.18 2.89 -19.44
C VAL A 15 -11.87 3.07 -18.65
N PRO A 16 -11.60 4.25 -18.05
CA PRO A 16 -10.38 4.47 -17.30
C PRO A 16 -10.24 3.41 -16.20
N ALA A 17 -9.08 2.76 -16.12
CA ALA A 17 -8.83 1.77 -15.09
C ALA A 17 -9.06 2.39 -13.70
N ALA A 18 -9.81 1.67 -12.85
CA ALA A 18 -10.08 2.10 -11.48
C ALA A 18 -8.78 2.36 -10.71
N PRO A 19 -8.76 3.35 -9.79
CA PRO A 19 -7.59 3.60 -8.98
C PRO A 19 -7.30 2.41 -8.07
N ARG A 20 -6.02 2.19 -7.78
CA ARG A 20 -5.56 1.18 -6.84
C ARG A 20 -5.50 1.78 -5.45
N LEU A 21 -5.99 1.04 -4.47
CA LEU A 21 -5.96 1.47 -3.08
C LEU A 21 -5.04 0.57 -2.27
N TYR A 22 -4.24 1.16 -1.41
CA TYR A 22 -3.49 0.45 -0.38
C TYR A 22 -3.67 1.21 0.93
N ALA A 23 -3.97 0.52 2.01
CA ALA A 23 -4.19 1.16 3.29
C ALA A 23 -3.20 0.67 4.36
N ILE A 24 -2.92 1.54 5.32
CA ILE A 24 -2.15 1.23 6.53
C ILE A 24 -2.98 1.70 7.72
N LEU A 25 -3.21 0.82 8.69
CA LEU A 25 -3.94 1.12 9.92
C LEU A 25 -2.94 1.44 11.04
N ALA A 26 -3.25 2.44 11.86
CA ALA A 26 -2.46 2.75 13.04
C ALA A 26 -2.67 1.68 14.12
N ARG A 27 -1.58 1.28 14.78
CA ARG A 27 -1.59 0.14 15.72
C ARG A 27 -2.20 0.46 17.09
N SER A 28 -2.26 1.74 17.47
CA SER A 28 -2.70 2.20 18.78
C SER A 28 -3.81 3.25 18.71
N ALA A 29 -4.41 3.46 17.53
CA ALA A 29 -5.48 4.42 17.33
C ALA A 29 -6.47 3.95 16.25
N ARG A 30 -7.72 4.41 16.33
CA ARG A 30 -8.77 4.18 15.32
C ARG A 30 -8.59 5.07 14.09
N THR A 31 -7.40 5.09 13.50
CA THR A 31 -7.08 5.89 12.32
C THR A 31 -6.24 5.07 11.34
N GLY A 32 -6.35 5.38 10.06
CA GLY A 32 -5.51 4.81 9.01
C GLY A 32 -5.24 5.83 7.92
N VAL A 33 -4.42 5.43 6.96
CA VAL A 33 -4.23 6.17 5.72
C VAL A 33 -4.49 5.27 4.52
N ILE A 34 -5.01 5.85 3.45
CA ILE A 34 -5.25 5.20 2.17
C ILE A 34 -4.41 5.93 1.12
N PHE A 35 -3.56 5.16 0.44
CA PHE A 35 -2.88 5.59 -0.78
C PHE A 35 -3.79 5.27 -1.95
N ARG A 36 -4.38 6.31 -2.55
CA ARG A 36 -5.18 6.18 -3.77
C ARG A 36 -4.31 6.50 -4.97
N ARG A 37 -3.95 5.49 -5.76
CA ARG A 37 -3.09 5.61 -6.94
C ARG A 37 -3.90 5.49 -8.23
N GLY A 38 -3.82 6.50 -9.09
CA GLY A 38 -4.46 6.46 -10.41
C GLY A 38 -4.99 7.83 -10.84
N PRO A 39 -5.19 8.11 -12.14
CA PRO A 39 -4.46 7.46 -13.24
C PRO A 39 -2.93 7.58 -13.02
N SER A 40 -2.14 6.80 -13.77
CA SER A 40 -0.69 6.58 -13.55
C SER A 40 0.09 7.80 -13.04
N ARG A 41 0.95 7.59 -12.03
CA ARG A 41 1.82 8.61 -11.38
C ARG A 41 1.08 9.73 -10.63
N GLN A 42 -0.14 9.50 -10.20
CA GLN A 42 -0.84 10.39 -9.26
C GLN A 42 -1.25 9.57 -8.05
N VAL A 43 -0.82 10.01 -6.86
CA VAL A 43 -1.17 9.38 -5.59
C VAL A 43 -1.79 10.43 -4.68
N GLN A 44 -2.99 10.17 -4.20
CA GLN A 44 -3.62 10.94 -3.13
C GLN A 44 -3.39 10.21 -1.80
N LEU A 45 -3.02 10.97 -0.76
CA LEU A 45 -3.07 10.49 0.62
C LEU A 45 -4.41 10.89 1.24
N ILE A 46 -5.12 9.92 1.78
CA ILE A 46 -6.41 10.11 2.44
C ILE A 46 -6.26 9.61 3.87
N ARG A 47 -6.72 10.39 4.85
CA ARG A 47 -6.83 9.93 6.23
C ARG A 47 -8.20 9.29 6.41
N TRP A 48 -8.24 8.17 7.11
CA TRP A 48 -9.44 7.41 7.42
C TRP A 48 -9.62 7.35 8.93
N ASP A 49 -10.76 7.84 9.44
CA ASP A 49 -11.18 7.58 10.83
C ASP A 49 -12.04 6.31 10.86
N LEU A 50 -11.54 5.28 11.53
CA LEU A 50 -12.17 3.97 11.58
C LEU A 50 -13.32 3.90 12.60
N ARG A 51 -13.56 4.95 13.39
CA ARG A 51 -14.69 4.97 14.35
C ARG A 51 -16.03 5.14 13.65
N ASN A 52 -16.05 5.92 12.58
CA ASN A 52 -17.26 6.30 11.84
C ASN A 52 -17.10 6.17 10.31
N ASP A 53 -15.99 5.60 9.85
CA ASP A 53 -15.64 5.45 8.44
C ASP A 53 -15.71 6.79 7.68
N THR A 54 -15.11 7.85 8.25
CA THR A 54 -14.98 9.15 7.58
C THR A 54 -13.62 9.29 6.91
N PHE A 55 -13.60 10.00 5.77
CA PHE A 55 -12.43 10.11 4.90
C PHE A 55 -12.07 11.57 4.66
N GLU A 56 -10.86 11.95 5.08
CA GLU A 56 -10.28 13.27 4.83
C GLU A 56 -9.33 13.19 3.63
N HIS A 57 -9.77 13.74 2.50
CA HIS A 57 -9.02 13.77 1.25
C HIS A 57 -7.89 14.81 1.31
N GLY A 58 -6.66 14.34 1.44
CA GLY A 58 -5.49 15.21 1.56
C GLY A 58 -4.66 15.33 0.30
N GLN A 59 -3.37 15.53 0.50
CA GLN A 59 -2.45 16.01 -0.51
C GLN A 59 -2.22 14.99 -1.63
N TRP A 60 -2.03 15.51 -2.82
CA TRP A 60 -1.63 14.75 -3.99
C TRP A 60 -0.14 14.86 -4.26
N LEU A 61 0.46 13.75 -4.66
CA LEU A 61 1.81 13.68 -5.20
C LEU A 61 1.78 13.24 -6.67
N LYS A 62 2.43 14.01 -7.54
CA LYS A 62 2.70 13.63 -8.94
C LYS A 62 4.01 12.85 -9.00
N GLY A 63 3.92 11.53 -8.97
CA GLY A 63 5.06 10.61 -8.89
C GLY A 63 4.63 9.22 -8.44
N ARG A 64 5.58 8.47 -7.89
CA ARG A 64 5.36 7.16 -7.29
C ARG A 64 5.44 7.29 -5.78
N ILE A 65 4.48 6.69 -5.09
CA ILE A 65 4.65 6.21 -3.72
C ILE A 65 4.84 4.70 -3.80
N TYR A 66 5.76 4.15 -3.02
CA TYR A 66 5.95 2.71 -2.85
C TYR A 66 5.24 2.31 -1.55
N GLU A 67 3.95 2.01 -1.67
CA GLU A 67 3.01 1.93 -0.55
C GLU A 67 3.41 0.83 0.46
N ARG A 68 4.02 -0.26 -0.04
CA ARG A 68 4.55 -1.38 0.75
C ARG A 68 5.84 -1.07 1.52
N ARG A 69 6.43 0.10 1.29
CA ARG A 69 7.63 0.61 2.00
C ARG A 69 7.29 1.76 2.94
N CYS A 70 6.00 1.99 3.19
CA CYS A 70 5.48 3.04 4.05
C CYS A 70 4.97 2.44 5.37
N ASP A 71 4.89 3.26 6.41
CA ASP A 71 4.35 2.86 7.71
C ASP A 71 3.80 4.07 8.48
N LEU A 72 2.81 3.81 9.34
CA LEU A 72 2.30 4.79 10.30
C LEU A 72 2.97 4.62 11.66
N SER A 73 3.21 5.74 12.35
CA SER A 73 3.53 5.69 13.78
C SER A 73 2.39 4.98 14.53
N PRO A 74 2.65 4.37 15.70
CA PRO A 74 1.60 3.66 16.46
C PRO A 74 0.29 4.45 16.62
N SER A 75 0.38 5.75 16.86
CA SER A 75 -0.72 6.72 17.00
C SER A 75 -1.37 7.13 15.67
N GLY A 76 -0.69 6.91 14.55
CA GLY A 76 -1.08 7.41 13.23
C GLY A 76 -0.81 8.90 13.01
N GLU A 77 -0.12 9.58 13.94
CA GLU A 77 0.24 10.99 13.80
C GLU A 77 1.28 11.25 12.70
N LEU A 78 2.20 10.30 12.50
CA LEU A 78 3.28 10.42 11.52
C LEU A 78 3.19 9.28 10.51
N LEU A 79 3.52 9.62 9.27
CA LEU A 79 3.70 8.68 8.17
C LEU A 79 5.16 8.73 7.73
N VAL A 80 5.81 7.57 7.63
CA VAL A 80 7.04 7.44 6.84
C VAL A 80 6.64 6.90 5.47
N TYR A 81 7.13 7.52 4.41
CA TYR A 81 6.82 7.10 3.04
C TYR A 81 8.05 7.15 2.15
N PHE A 82 8.08 6.25 1.16
CA PHE A 82 9.07 6.27 0.08
C PHE A 82 8.43 6.75 -1.21
N ALA A 83 9.05 7.76 -1.83
CA ALA A 83 8.56 8.39 -3.04
C ALA A 83 9.63 8.51 -4.12
N ALA A 84 9.20 8.52 -5.38
CA ALA A 84 10.06 8.80 -6.52
C ALA A 84 9.34 9.66 -7.58
N THR A 85 10.04 10.66 -8.09
CA THR A 85 9.63 11.42 -9.29
C THR A 85 10.61 11.25 -10.45
N ASN A 86 11.80 10.70 -10.18
CA ASN A 86 12.94 10.61 -11.09
C ASN A 86 13.35 11.98 -11.64
N ARG A 87 13.16 13.03 -10.83
CA ARG A 87 13.51 14.41 -11.14
C ARG A 87 14.37 15.01 -10.04
N ALA A 88 15.21 15.97 -10.41
CA ALA A 88 15.99 16.78 -9.48
C ALA A 88 15.10 17.45 -8.41
N PRO A 89 15.62 17.73 -7.19
CA PRO A 89 17.01 17.51 -6.80
C PRO A 89 17.33 16.09 -6.32
N TYR A 90 16.34 15.25 -5.97
CA TYR A 90 16.59 13.98 -5.28
C TYR A 90 16.30 12.72 -6.09
N GLY A 91 15.48 12.77 -7.15
CA GLY A 91 15.02 11.60 -7.89
C GLY A 91 13.99 10.77 -7.11
N SER A 92 14.42 10.25 -5.95
CA SER A 92 13.64 9.52 -4.95
C SER A 92 14.07 9.92 -3.53
N TRP A 93 13.17 9.72 -2.56
CA TRP A 93 13.43 10.07 -1.17
C TRP A 93 12.53 9.28 -0.21
N THR A 94 13.02 9.10 1.01
CA THR A 94 12.19 8.72 2.15
C THR A 94 11.87 9.97 2.95
N ALA A 95 10.63 10.14 3.40
CA ALA A 95 10.24 11.28 4.22
C ALA A 95 9.27 10.90 5.33
N ILE A 96 9.26 11.73 6.38
CA ILE A 96 8.24 11.72 7.42
C ILE A 96 7.28 12.88 7.15
N SER A 97 5.97 12.65 7.22
CA SER A 97 4.94 13.70 7.14
C SER A 97 3.82 13.48 8.16
N LYS A 98 2.90 14.43 8.27
CA LYS A 98 1.63 14.30 9.01
C LYS A 98 0.49 13.97 8.03
N PRO A 99 -0.21 12.83 8.17
CA PRO A 99 -1.39 12.55 7.38
C PRO A 99 -2.48 13.64 7.54
N PRO A 100 -3.25 13.97 6.49
CA PRO A 100 -3.21 13.36 5.15
C PRO A 100 -2.29 14.10 4.16
N PHE A 101 -1.16 14.65 4.61
CA PHE A 101 -0.21 15.38 3.75
C PHE A 101 1.06 14.56 3.46
N PHE A 102 1.63 14.77 2.27
CA PHE A 102 2.96 14.32 1.89
C PHE A 102 4.04 15.37 2.19
N THR A 103 3.67 16.59 2.58
CA THR A 103 4.64 17.64 2.93
C THR A 103 5.59 17.14 4.02
N ALA A 104 6.87 17.06 3.66
CA ALA A 104 7.88 16.44 4.49
C ALA A 104 8.23 17.32 5.70
N LEU A 105 8.32 16.70 6.87
CA LEU A 105 8.89 17.24 8.10
C LEU A 105 10.37 16.83 8.25
N ALA A 106 10.69 15.62 7.79
CA ALA A 106 12.03 15.10 7.60
C ALA A 106 12.14 14.44 6.23
N LEU A 107 13.30 14.52 5.58
CA LEU A 107 13.52 13.95 4.25
C LEU A 107 14.96 13.45 4.12
N TRP A 108 15.12 12.21 3.66
CA TRP A 108 16.37 11.60 3.28
C TRP A 108 16.40 11.40 1.76
N PRO A 109 17.31 12.08 1.05
CA PRO A 109 17.56 11.82 -0.37
C PRO A 109 17.94 10.34 -0.58
N LYS A 110 17.57 9.80 -1.74
CA LYS A 110 17.95 8.44 -2.12
C LYS A 110 18.52 8.31 -3.53
N GLY A 111 17.85 8.85 -4.53
CA GLY A 111 18.35 8.84 -5.92
C GLY A 111 18.09 7.56 -6.73
N ASP A 112 17.79 6.43 -6.08
CA ASP A 112 17.46 5.15 -6.72
C ASP A 112 16.22 4.48 -6.09
N ALA A 113 15.87 3.27 -6.52
CA ALA A 113 14.72 2.51 -6.00
C ALA A 113 15.12 1.23 -5.21
N TRP A 114 16.39 1.07 -4.84
CA TRP A 114 16.90 -0.07 -4.05
C TRP A 114 16.80 0.21 -2.56
N GLY A 115 15.79 -0.32 -1.89
CA GLY A 115 15.44 0.02 -0.52
C GLY A 115 14.53 1.25 -0.45
N GLY A 116 14.80 2.17 0.47
CA GLY A 116 13.93 3.32 0.74
C GLY A 116 12.72 2.93 1.59
N GLY A 117 12.12 3.94 2.22
CA GLY A 117 11.03 3.77 3.17
C GLY A 117 11.50 3.43 4.57
N GLY A 118 10.59 2.97 5.42
CA GLY A 118 10.91 2.64 6.80
C GLY A 118 9.72 2.17 7.61
N ILE A 119 10.00 1.86 8.88
CA ILE A 119 9.02 1.34 9.85
C ILE A 119 9.17 2.08 11.17
N PHE A 120 8.05 2.49 11.77
CA PHE A 120 8.06 2.97 13.13
C PHE A 120 8.10 1.79 14.10
N GLU A 121 9.23 1.59 14.77
CA GLU A 121 9.32 0.69 15.91
C GLU A 121 8.50 1.25 17.08
N SER A 122 8.56 2.57 17.30
CA SER A 122 7.76 3.32 18.28
C SER A 122 7.46 4.74 17.78
N GLU A 123 6.74 5.56 18.57
CA GLU A 123 6.54 6.99 18.29
C GLU A 123 7.84 7.79 18.14
N LYS A 124 8.94 7.28 18.68
CA LYS A 124 10.23 7.96 18.74
C LYS A 124 11.34 7.22 18.03
N THR A 125 11.09 6.06 17.44
CA THR A 125 12.12 5.28 16.74
C THR A 125 11.65 4.91 15.35
N LEU A 126 12.36 5.41 14.33
CA LEU A 126 12.20 5.01 12.94
C LEU A 126 13.33 4.07 12.54
N LEU A 127 12.96 2.95 11.94
CA LEU A 127 13.84 2.06 11.21
C LEU A 127 13.84 2.51 9.74
N LEU A 128 14.91 3.14 9.28
CA LEU A 128 15.06 3.68 7.93
C LEU A 128 15.72 2.64 7.02
N ASN A 129 15.09 2.32 5.90
CA ASN A 129 15.57 1.32 4.94
C ASN A 129 16.55 1.91 3.91
N HIS A 130 17.58 2.60 4.40
CA HIS A 130 18.66 3.17 3.58
C HIS A 130 19.95 2.37 3.76
N SER A 131 20.87 2.45 2.81
CA SER A 131 22.09 1.66 2.78
C SER A 131 22.97 1.93 4.01
N ILE A 132 23.39 0.87 4.68
CA ILE A 132 24.32 0.94 5.81
C ILE A 132 25.75 1.16 5.28
N GLY A 133 26.56 1.94 6.01
CA GLY A 133 27.98 2.15 5.69
C GLY A 133 28.26 3.31 4.75
N ASP A 134 27.21 4.00 4.29
CA ASP A 134 27.30 5.29 3.60
C ASP A 134 26.68 6.36 4.51
N ASP A 135 27.53 7.20 5.12
CA ASP A 135 27.07 8.26 6.02
C ASP A 135 26.08 9.22 5.33
N ALA A 136 26.19 9.41 4.00
CA ALA A 136 25.28 10.25 3.24
C ALA A 136 23.85 9.68 3.19
N SER A 137 23.70 8.35 3.26
CA SER A 137 22.41 7.67 3.17
C SER A 137 21.48 7.97 4.36
N PHE A 138 22.03 8.37 5.52
CA PHE A 138 21.26 8.76 6.71
C PHE A 138 21.25 10.27 6.97
N GLN A 139 21.89 11.06 6.10
CA GLN A 139 21.84 12.51 6.19
C GLN A 139 20.49 13.06 5.71
N LEU A 140 19.93 13.97 6.51
CA LEU A 140 18.75 14.72 6.10
C LEU A 140 19.11 15.70 4.98
N ALA A 141 18.17 15.91 4.08
CA ALA A 141 18.22 17.01 3.14
C ALA A 141 18.31 18.37 3.87
N LYS A 142 19.01 19.32 3.24
CA LYS A 142 19.20 20.68 3.79
C LYS A 142 17.84 21.32 4.15
N GLY A 143 17.75 21.82 5.39
CA GLY A 143 16.56 22.50 5.91
C GLY A 143 15.54 21.58 6.60
N PHE A 144 15.71 20.27 6.52
CA PHE A 144 14.88 19.31 7.26
C PHE A 144 15.48 18.99 8.63
N ARG A 145 14.62 18.58 9.57
CA ARG A 145 15.02 18.21 10.94
C ARG A 145 14.13 17.11 11.47
N LEU A 146 14.64 16.30 12.39
CA LEU A 146 13.83 15.30 13.10
C LEU A 146 12.98 15.93 14.21
N LYS A 147 11.92 15.22 14.61
CA LYS A 147 11.17 15.50 15.84
C LYS A 147 12.15 15.38 17.02
N ARG A 148 12.05 16.29 17.99
CA ARG A 148 12.91 16.25 19.18
C ARG A 148 12.77 14.89 19.88
N GLY A 149 13.91 14.24 20.13
CA GLY A 149 13.97 12.92 20.78
C GLY A 149 13.58 11.75 19.88
N MET A 150 13.48 11.97 18.56
CA MET A 150 13.32 10.88 17.60
C MET A 150 14.69 10.31 17.22
N HIS A 151 14.75 8.98 17.19
CA HIS A 151 15.91 8.18 16.83
C HIS A 151 15.68 7.53 15.47
N VAL A 152 16.73 7.48 14.67
CA VAL A 152 16.72 6.79 13.37
C VAL A 152 17.80 5.72 13.40
N LYS A 153 17.42 4.51 13.04
CA LYS A 153 18.30 3.34 12.98
C LYS A 153 18.14 2.66 11.63
N PRO A 154 19.11 1.86 11.17
CA PRO A 154 18.91 1.01 9.99
C PRO A 154 17.74 0.03 10.16
N CYS A 155 17.05 -0.26 9.06
CA CYS A 155 15.97 -1.25 9.03
C CYS A 155 16.50 -2.68 8.92
N GLY A 156 17.13 -3.15 10.00
CA GLY A 156 17.79 -4.46 10.05
C GLY A 156 19.11 -4.51 9.29
N GLU A 157 19.76 -5.67 9.27
CA GLU A 157 21.08 -5.89 8.66
C GLU A 157 21.09 -5.68 7.15
N TRP A 158 19.97 -5.95 6.48
CA TRP A 158 19.81 -5.86 5.03
C TRP A 158 19.25 -4.51 4.55
N SER A 159 19.25 -3.50 5.42
CA SER A 159 18.75 -2.16 5.11
C SER A 159 19.38 -1.58 3.84
N GLY A 160 18.53 -1.11 2.92
CA GLY A 160 18.91 -0.52 1.64
C GLY A 160 19.21 -1.51 0.50
N ARG A 161 19.10 -2.84 0.73
CA ARG A 161 19.52 -3.85 -0.27
C ARG A 161 18.40 -4.57 -1.02
N GLY A 162 17.16 -4.48 -0.54
CA GLY A 162 16.00 -5.12 -1.17
C GLY A 162 15.17 -4.19 -2.05
N GLU A 163 14.15 -4.72 -2.72
CA GLU A 163 13.08 -3.89 -3.27
C GLU A 163 12.13 -3.47 -2.14
N ASP A 164 11.03 -4.21 -1.95
CA ASP A 164 10.05 -3.94 -0.89
C ASP A 164 10.52 -4.47 0.47
N GLU A 165 11.44 -5.43 0.47
CA GLU A 165 12.08 -5.96 1.68
C GLU A 165 13.24 -5.06 2.14
N PRO A 166 13.54 -5.02 3.45
CA PRO A 166 12.91 -5.76 4.55
C PRO A 166 11.62 -5.11 5.10
N VAL A 167 11.24 -3.93 4.59
CA VAL A 167 10.13 -3.15 5.15
C VAL A 167 8.81 -3.92 5.08
N ASN A 168 8.46 -4.43 3.91
CA ASN A 168 7.20 -5.15 3.70
C ASN A 168 7.11 -6.44 4.54
N GLY A 169 8.21 -7.20 4.68
CA GLY A 169 8.27 -8.40 5.52
C GLY A 169 8.10 -8.09 7.00
N TYR A 170 8.88 -7.16 7.54
CA TYR A 170 8.77 -6.74 8.95
C TYR A 170 7.40 -6.16 9.27
N MET A 171 6.82 -5.37 8.37
CA MET A 171 5.45 -4.88 8.51
C MET A 171 4.45 -6.02 8.60
N ARG A 172 4.50 -6.98 7.66
CA ARG A 172 3.59 -8.12 7.66
C ARG A 172 3.68 -8.95 8.94
N GLU A 173 4.90 -9.29 9.35
CA GLU A 173 5.14 -10.05 10.58
C GLU A 173 4.60 -9.33 11.81
N ARG A 174 4.90 -8.03 11.94
CA ARG A 174 4.41 -7.17 13.03
C ARG A 174 2.89 -7.09 13.07
N GLU A 175 2.24 -7.04 11.92
CA GLU A 175 0.78 -7.04 11.80
C GLU A 175 0.17 -8.45 11.94
N GLY A 176 0.97 -9.49 12.22
CA GLY A 176 0.48 -10.85 12.48
C GLY A 176 0.21 -11.70 11.24
N TRP A 177 0.66 -11.26 10.06
CA TRP A 177 0.64 -12.08 8.85
C TRP A 177 1.75 -13.14 8.90
N ARG A 178 1.41 -14.36 8.54
CA ARG A 178 2.34 -15.50 8.50
C ARG A 178 2.30 -16.17 7.13
N VAL A 179 3.40 -16.79 6.73
CA VAL A 179 3.44 -17.57 5.50
C VAL A 179 2.78 -18.93 5.78
N ALA A 180 1.64 -19.17 5.15
CA ALA A 180 1.00 -20.49 5.14
C ALA A 180 1.60 -21.37 4.03
N GLU A 181 1.86 -20.77 2.87
CA GLU A 181 2.48 -21.42 1.73
C GLU A 181 3.47 -20.48 1.06
N HIS A 182 4.70 -20.95 0.81
CA HIS A 182 5.74 -20.14 0.16
C HIS A 182 5.49 -19.90 -1.34
N GLY A 183 4.69 -20.78 -1.95
CA GLY A 183 4.45 -20.80 -3.39
C GLY A 183 5.64 -21.31 -4.20
N GLU A 184 5.37 -21.65 -5.45
CA GLU A 184 6.33 -22.08 -6.46
C GLU A 184 6.00 -21.35 -7.76
N GLY A 185 7.02 -20.91 -8.49
CA GLY A 185 6.81 -20.13 -9.70
C GLY A 185 8.10 -19.90 -10.48
N GLN A 186 7.94 -19.18 -11.58
CA GLN A 186 9.03 -18.93 -12.51
C GLN A 186 8.96 -17.51 -13.08
N THR A 187 10.14 -16.96 -13.37
CA THR A 187 10.26 -15.74 -14.17
C THR A 187 9.94 -16.07 -15.61
N ASN A 188 9.08 -15.26 -16.22
CA ASN A 188 8.70 -15.43 -17.61
C ASN A 188 9.56 -14.56 -18.54
N GLY A 189 9.54 -14.88 -19.84
CA GLY A 189 10.20 -14.06 -20.86
C GLY A 189 9.55 -12.68 -21.05
N LEU A 190 10.27 -11.78 -21.72
CA LEU A 190 9.89 -10.36 -21.89
C LEU A 190 8.53 -10.13 -22.57
N ASN A 191 8.05 -11.08 -23.37
CA ASN A 191 6.77 -11.00 -24.10
C ASN A 191 5.59 -11.60 -23.33
N ALA A 192 5.81 -12.09 -22.10
CA ALA A 192 4.74 -12.68 -21.29
C ALA A 192 3.82 -11.62 -20.68
N SER A 193 2.58 -12.02 -20.38
CA SER A 193 1.57 -11.14 -19.76
C SER A 193 1.87 -10.80 -18.29
N ALA A 194 2.79 -11.52 -17.66
CA ALA A 194 3.29 -11.28 -16.31
C ALA A 194 4.81 -11.55 -16.26
N LEU A 195 5.55 -10.77 -15.47
CA LEU A 195 6.99 -10.97 -15.25
C LEU A 195 7.28 -12.27 -14.48
N TYR A 196 6.45 -12.62 -13.50
CA TYR A 196 6.57 -13.84 -12.72
C TYR A 196 5.19 -14.47 -12.53
N SER A 197 5.10 -15.78 -12.75
CA SER A 197 3.88 -16.56 -12.57
C SER A 197 4.11 -17.65 -11.52
N PHE A 198 3.11 -17.87 -10.69
CA PHE A 198 3.12 -18.95 -9.70
C PHE A 198 2.39 -20.18 -10.27
N SER A 199 3.06 -21.32 -10.30
CA SER A 199 2.42 -22.63 -10.51
C SER A 199 1.68 -23.09 -9.25
N LYS A 200 2.22 -22.71 -8.08
CA LYS A 200 1.58 -22.80 -6.77
C LYS A 200 1.61 -21.43 -6.13
N SER A 201 0.44 -20.83 -5.88
CA SER A 201 0.37 -19.49 -5.30
C SER A 201 1.06 -19.41 -3.95
N ARG A 202 1.68 -18.24 -3.65
CA ARG A 202 2.16 -17.95 -2.31
C ARG A 202 0.99 -17.47 -1.46
N VAL A 203 0.81 -18.05 -0.27
CA VAL A 203 -0.30 -17.74 0.63
C VAL A 203 0.25 -17.21 1.95
N LEU A 204 -0.23 -16.03 2.35
CA LEU A 204 -0.07 -15.52 3.69
C LEU A 204 -1.41 -15.54 4.40
N GLU A 205 -1.41 -15.80 5.69
CA GLU A 205 -2.62 -15.84 6.52
C GLU A 205 -2.49 -14.92 7.74
N LYS A 206 -3.63 -14.39 8.16
CA LYS A 206 -3.76 -13.58 9.37
C LYS A 206 -5.02 -13.98 10.12
N VAL A 207 -4.83 -14.29 11.40
CA VAL A 207 -5.91 -14.72 12.31
C VAL A 207 -6.86 -13.55 12.57
N GLY A 208 -8.16 -13.82 12.43
CA GLY A 208 -9.26 -12.96 12.83
C GLY A 208 -10.04 -13.53 14.01
N ALA A 209 -11.12 -12.86 14.40
CA ALA A 209 -11.93 -13.30 15.53
C ALA A 209 -12.67 -14.63 15.25
N ASN A 210 -12.93 -15.42 16.30
CA ASN A 210 -13.65 -16.71 16.27
C ASN A 210 -12.97 -17.84 15.48
N GLY A 211 -11.65 -17.75 15.26
CA GLY A 211 -10.87 -18.75 14.53
C GLY A 211 -10.90 -18.58 13.00
N ARG A 212 -11.53 -17.51 12.50
CA ARG A 212 -11.47 -17.14 11.08
C ARG A 212 -10.06 -16.73 10.69
N GLN A 213 -9.70 -16.97 9.43
CA GLN A 213 -8.42 -16.54 8.89
C GLN A 213 -8.64 -15.79 7.59
N LEU A 214 -7.98 -14.64 7.45
CA LEU A 214 -7.87 -13.92 6.19
C LEU A 214 -6.63 -14.43 5.48
N GLN A 215 -6.79 -14.90 4.24
CA GLN A 215 -5.71 -15.37 3.40
C GLN A 215 -5.48 -14.41 2.25
N MET A 216 -4.23 -14.00 2.06
CA MET A 216 -3.72 -13.22 0.93
C MET A 216 -3.01 -14.18 -0.02
N ILE A 217 -3.46 -14.25 -1.26
CA ILE A 217 -2.98 -15.18 -2.27
C ILE A 217 -2.26 -14.38 -3.37
N LEU A 218 -0.95 -14.56 -3.47
CA LEU A 218 -0.13 -14.00 -4.53
C LEU A 218 0.06 -15.02 -5.63
N HIS A 219 -0.50 -14.73 -6.80
CA HIS A 219 -0.52 -15.65 -7.93
C HIS A 219 0.29 -15.16 -9.15
N SER A 220 0.71 -13.87 -9.16
CA SER A 220 1.60 -13.33 -10.21
C SER A 220 2.23 -11.99 -9.82
N ILE A 221 3.34 -11.62 -10.48
CA ILE A 221 4.01 -10.33 -10.33
C ILE A 221 4.27 -9.72 -11.72
N GLY A 222 4.15 -8.39 -11.84
CA GLY A 222 4.47 -7.64 -13.05
C GLY A 222 3.49 -7.88 -14.19
N ARG A 223 2.19 -7.93 -13.91
CA ARG A 223 1.15 -8.11 -14.93
C ARG A 223 1.00 -6.86 -15.80
N SER A 224 0.93 -7.05 -17.12
CA SER A 224 0.67 -5.95 -18.06
C SER A 224 -0.72 -5.36 -17.84
N GLN A 225 -0.82 -4.02 -17.83
CA GLN A 225 -2.06 -3.24 -17.66
C GLN A 225 -2.87 -3.58 -16.38
N LYS A 226 -2.26 -4.25 -15.40
CA LYS A 226 -2.88 -4.66 -14.13
C LYS A 226 -2.03 -4.20 -12.94
N ALA A 227 -2.51 -4.51 -11.74
CA ALA A 227 -1.71 -4.30 -10.53
C ALA A 227 -0.39 -5.08 -10.62
N TRP A 228 0.69 -4.50 -10.07
CA TRP A 228 2.00 -5.14 -10.07
C TRP A 228 1.98 -6.47 -9.33
N TYR A 229 1.21 -6.59 -8.25
CA TYR A 229 0.93 -7.85 -7.57
C TYR A 229 -0.45 -8.34 -7.99
N GLY A 230 -0.53 -9.53 -8.57
CA GLY A 230 -1.79 -10.24 -8.74
C GLY A 230 -2.19 -10.86 -7.41
N LEU A 231 -3.14 -10.23 -6.72
CA LEU A 231 -3.60 -10.61 -5.41
C LEU A 231 -5.09 -10.96 -5.44
N ASP A 232 -5.39 -12.07 -4.78
CA ASP A 232 -6.72 -12.43 -4.33
C ASP A 232 -6.71 -12.52 -2.81
N TYR A 233 -7.88 -12.37 -2.21
CA TYR A 233 -8.06 -12.62 -0.79
C TYR A 233 -9.22 -13.57 -0.59
N ARG A 234 -9.21 -14.27 0.54
CA ARG A 234 -10.36 -15.06 0.98
C ARG A 234 -10.42 -15.12 2.49
N VAL A 235 -11.60 -15.34 3.03
CA VAL A 235 -11.79 -15.69 4.44
C VAL A 235 -12.15 -17.15 4.56
N VAL A 236 -11.44 -17.87 5.40
CA VAL A 236 -11.76 -19.24 5.79
C VAL A 236 -12.15 -19.29 7.26
N ASP A 237 -12.91 -20.30 7.66
CA ASP A 237 -13.20 -20.57 9.07
C ASP A 237 -12.05 -21.30 9.77
N ARG A 238 -12.31 -21.81 10.98
CA ARG A 238 -11.31 -22.53 11.80
C ARG A 238 -10.91 -23.88 11.23
N ASP A 239 -11.78 -24.49 10.43
CA ASP A 239 -11.61 -25.81 9.84
C ASP A 239 -11.08 -25.70 8.39
N GLY A 240 -10.82 -24.47 7.92
CA GLY A 240 -10.31 -24.18 6.58
C GLY A 240 -11.40 -24.11 5.52
N MET A 241 -12.68 -24.13 5.89
CA MET A 241 -13.78 -23.99 4.94
C MET A 241 -13.87 -22.55 4.44
N LEU A 242 -14.00 -22.38 3.12
CA LEU A 242 -14.16 -21.07 2.49
C LEU A 242 -15.48 -20.42 2.94
N LEU A 243 -15.37 -19.22 3.51
CA LEU A 243 -16.51 -18.39 3.89
C LEU A 243 -16.78 -17.29 2.86
N LEU A 244 -15.72 -16.62 2.39
CA LEU A 244 -15.82 -15.46 1.49
C LEU A 244 -14.66 -15.47 0.51
N ASP A 245 -14.96 -15.27 -0.78
CA ASP A 245 -13.96 -15.15 -1.83
C ASP A 245 -13.88 -13.72 -2.36
N LEU A 246 -12.66 -13.17 -2.47
CA LEU A 246 -12.40 -11.78 -2.81
C LEU A 246 -11.34 -11.68 -3.93
N PRO A 247 -11.69 -12.07 -5.17
CA PRO A 247 -10.77 -12.02 -6.29
C PRO A 247 -10.43 -10.59 -6.71
N GLU A 248 -9.24 -10.40 -7.28
CA GLU A 248 -8.67 -9.14 -7.80
C GLU A 248 -8.83 -7.97 -6.79
N THR A 249 -8.56 -8.26 -5.52
CA THR A 249 -8.65 -7.32 -4.40
C THR A 249 -7.29 -6.70 -4.13
N ASP A 250 -7.22 -5.37 -4.09
CA ASP A 250 -5.96 -4.64 -3.98
C ASP A 250 -5.34 -4.77 -2.58
N TRP A 251 -6.19 -4.79 -1.55
CA TRP A 251 -5.82 -4.77 -0.14
C TRP A 251 -6.97 -5.29 0.72
N ALA A 252 -6.68 -6.05 1.79
CA ALA A 252 -7.67 -6.41 2.81
C ALA A 252 -6.99 -6.56 4.18
N GLU A 253 -7.75 -6.29 5.24
CA GLU A 253 -7.27 -6.37 6.62
C GLU A 253 -8.43 -6.58 7.60
N TRP A 254 -8.13 -7.13 8.78
CA TRP A 254 -9.06 -7.16 9.90
C TRP A 254 -9.09 -5.80 10.62
N ASP A 255 -10.30 -5.28 10.80
CA ASP A 255 -10.58 -4.17 11.70
C ASP A 255 -11.32 -4.67 12.95
N GLY A 256 -10.56 -5.15 13.93
CA GLY A 256 -11.10 -5.88 15.06
C GLY A 256 -11.72 -7.21 14.61
N GLY A 257 -13.05 -7.26 14.54
CA GLY A 257 -13.78 -8.44 14.06
C GLY A 257 -14.39 -8.29 12.66
N ASP A 258 -14.40 -7.07 12.13
CA ASP A 258 -14.90 -6.73 10.80
C ASP A 258 -13.80 -6.95 9.77
N LEU A 259 -14.19 -7.31 8.56
CA LEU A 259 -13.27 -7.34 7.42
C LEU A 259 -13.38 -6.02 6.66
N VAL A 260 -12.25 -5.38 6.37
CA VAL A 260 -12.18 -4.22 5.49
C VAL A 260 -11.31 -4.56 4.29
N PHE A 261 -11.73 -4.16 3.10
CA PHE A 261 -11.00 -4.46 1.88
C PHE A 261 -11.23 -3.44 0.78
N ALA A 262 -10.27 -3.33 -0.14
CA ALA A 262 -10.32 -2.42 -1.26
C ALA A 262 -10.34 -3.18 -2.59
N ARG A 263 -11.31 -2.85 -3.44
CA ARG A 263 -11.49 -3.47 -4.75
C ARG A 263 -12.09 -2.48 -5.72
N GLY A 264 -11.57 -2.42 -6.94
CA GLY A 264 -12.14 -1.59 -8.01
C GLY A 264 -12.18 -0.09 -7.69
N GLY A 265 -11.26 0.41 -6.85
CA GLY A 265 -11.24 1.81 -6.44
C GLY A 265 -12.20 2.18 -5.30
N CYS A 266 -12.90 1.21 -4.73
CA CYS A 266 -13.79 1.37 -3.59
C CYS A 266 -13.21 0.69 -2.35
N LEU A 267 -13.56 1.21 -1.17
CA LEU A 267 -13.31 0.57 0.12
C LEU A 267 -14.63 -0.02 0.64
N TYR A 268 -14.58 -1.26 1.10
CA TYR A 268 -15.72 -2.01 1.61
C TYR A 268 -15.48 -2.46 3.05
N ARG A 269 -16.58 -2.67 3.77
CA ARG A 269 -16.59 -3.29 5.10
C ARG A 269 -17.64 -4.40 5.15
N LEU A 270 -17.25 -5.53 5.70
CA LEU A 270 -18.14 -6.62 6.08
C LEU A 270 -18.15 -6.72 7.60
N ALA A 271 -19.32 -6.51 8.21
CA ALA A 271 -19.43 -6.49 9.67
C ALA A 271 -19.21 -7.89 10.24
N LYS A 272 -18.62 -7.97 11.44
CA LYS A 272 -18.43 -9.23 12.17
C LYS A 272 -19.74 -10.03 12.29
N SER A 273 -20.87 -9.34 12.48
CA SER A 273 -22.20 -9.95 12.61
C SER A 273 -22.67 -10.67 11.36
N ASP A 274 -22.17 -10.30 10.18
CA ASP A 274 -22.65 -10.82 8.90
C ASP A 274 -22.05 -12.19 8.60
N PHE A 275 -20.96 -12.58 9.26
CA PHE A 275 -20.36 -13.91 9.14
C PHE A 275 -21.25 -15.07 9.64
N ARG A 276 -22.46 -14.77 10.16
CA ARG A 276 -23.51 -15.77 10.44
C ARG A 276 -24.37 -16.12 9.21
N LEU A 277 -24.25 -15.35 8.14
CA LEU A 277 -24.99 -15.57 6.90
C LEU A 277 -24.45 -16.82 6.19
N SER A 278 -25.27 -17.42 5.33
CA SER A 278 -24.82 -18.45 4.40
C SER A 278 -23.78 -17.86 3.42
N ALA A 279 -22.89 -18.69 2.88
CA ALA A 279 -21.81 -18.25 1.99
C ALA A 279 -22.32 -17.36 0.83
N ASP A 280 -23.39 -17.75 0.16
CA ASP A 280 -23.98 -16.96 -0.95
C ASP A 280 -24.42 -15.57 -0.50
N LYS A 281 -25.06 -15.46 0.68
CA LYS A 281 -25.50 -14.17 1.23
C LYS A 281 -24.34 -13.35 1.78
N LEU A 282 -23.29 -14.01 2.26
CA LEU A 282 -22.09 -13.37 2.78
C LEU A 282 -21.31 -12.68 1.67
N GLN A 283 -21.32 -13.23 0.45
CA GLN A 283 -20.66 -12.66 -0.72
C GLN A 283 -21.22 -11.27 -1.10
N ASP A 284 -22.52 -11.07 -0.91
CA ASP A 284 -23.24 -9.82 -1.23
C ASP A 284 -23.36 -8.86 -0.03
N ALA A 285 -23.02 -9.31 1.18
CA ALA A 285 -23.12 -8.53 2.41
C ALA A 285 -22.15 -7.33 2.53
N PRO A 286 -20.97 -7.27 1.89
CA PRO A 286 -20.05 -6.15 2.07
C PRO A 286 -20.66 -4.80 1.68
N ARG A 287 -20.64 -3.85 2.62
CA ARG A 287 -21.08 -2.47 2.39
C ARG A 287 -19.95 -1.64 1.80
N CYS A 288 -20.20 -0.94 0.70
CA CYS A 288 -19.30 0.08 0.19
C CYS A 288 -19.24 1.26 1.18
N LEU A 289 -18.06 1.55 1.72
CA LEU A 289 -17.83 2.70 2.60
C LEU A 289 -17.63 3.98 1.79
N HIS A 290 -16.84 3.89 0.72
CA HIS A 290 -16.51 5.03 -0.12
C HIS A 290 -15.96 4.60 -1.48
N ASP A 291 -16.35 5.33 -2.53
CA ASP A 291 -15.84 5.17 -3.89
C ASP A 291 -14.83 6.29 -4.20
N PHE A 292 -13.56 5.92 -4.44
CA PHE A 292 -12.48 6.86 -4.72
C PHE A 292 -12.19 7.02 -6.23
N SER A 293 -13.03 6.44 -7.10
CA SER A 293 -12.84 6.43 -8.55
C SER A 293 -12.99 7.82 -9.17
N ALA A 294 -13.91 8.64 -8.65
CA ALA A 294 -14.21 9.98 -9.17
C ALA A 294 -13.13 11.01 -8.83
N ALA A 295 -12.27 10.77 -7.82
CA ALA A 295 -11.24 11.71 -7.41
C ALA A 295 -10.27 12.05 -8.56
N ARG A 296 -9.94 13.34 -8.70
CA ARG A 296 -8.99 13.87 -9.69
C ARG A 296 -7.94 14.72 -8.99
N PHE A 297 -6.75 14.78 -9.57
CA PHE A 297 -5.66 15.58 -9.04
C PHE A 297 -6.14 17.01 -8.76
N THR A 298 -5.99 17.43 -7.51
CA THR A 298 -6.25 18.79 -7.07
C THR A 298 -5.09 19.20 -6.17
N ALA A 299 -4.47 20.34 -6.46
CA ALA A 299 -3.39 20.84 -5.62
C ALA A 299 -3.97 21.23 -4.25
N ILE A 300 -3.49 20.57 -3.20
CA ILE A 300 -3.89 20.85 -1.81
C ILE A 300 -2.62 21.27 -1.06
N ALA A 301 -2.65 22.49 -0.52
CA ALA A 301 -1.57 23.02 0.30
C ALA A 301 -1.58 22.35 1.70
N PRO A 302 -0.42 22.15 2.33
CA PRO A 302 -0.37 21.70 3.71
C PRO A 302 -1.00 22.73 4.66
N THR A 303 -1.67 22.25 5.70
CA THR A 303 -2.09 23.11 6.81
C THR A 303 -0.89 23.53 7.64
N ARG A 304 -1.03 24.59 8.45
CA ARG A 304 0.01 25.02 9.40
C ARG A 304 0.41 23.89 10.35
N ALA A 305 -0.54 23.06 10.79
CA ALA A 305 -0.28 21.92 11.66
C ALA A 305 0.58 20.83 10.99
N ALA A 306 0.47 20.66 9.67
CA ALA A 306 1.25 19.70 8.90
C ALA A 306 2.70 20.13 8.63
N LEU A 307 3.04 21.41 8.88
CA LEU A 307 4.37 21.97 8.68
C LEU A 307 5.28 21.89 9.92
N HIS A 308 4.74 21.43 11.04
CA HIS A 308 5.46 21.36 12.31
C HIS A 308 5.19 20.01 12.98
N TYR A 309 6.12 19.57 13.83
CA TYR A 309 5.92 18.42 14.71
C TYR A 309 4.94 18.75 15.83
#